data_AF-A0A7J3UYY2-F1
#
_entry.id   AF-A0A7J3UYY2-F1
#
_cell.length_a   1.000
_cell.length_b   1.000
_cell.length_c   1.000
_cell.angle_alpha   90.00
_cell.angle_beta   90.00
_cell.angle_gamma   90.00
#
_symmetry.space_group_name_H-M   'P 1'
#
loop_
_entity.id
_entity.type
_entity.pdbx_description
1 polymer ?
#
loop_
_entity_poly.entity_id
_entity_poly.type
_entity_poly.pdbx_seq_one_letter_code
_entity_poly.pdbx_strand_id
1 'polypeptide(L)'
;MPKIAIRGKHVITLGGWVVEHRANLPYRDYVVGNPFDEPVKIEAPIYSIDGIEAIKSLGLIVEPVSKYDRLIDKLNKVKALIGTPQKP
;
A
#
# COMPACT_ATOMS: atom_id res chain seq x y z
N MET A 1 -5.87 14.61 -8.84
CA MET A 1 -4.85 14.35 -7.81
C MET A 1 -3.59 13.77 -8.47
N PRO A 2 -2.39 13.90 -7.88
CA PRO A 2 -1.19 13.24 -8.39
C PRO A 2 -1.37 11.72 -8.42
N LYS A 3 -0.63 11.05 -9.31
CA LYS A 3 -0.69 9.60 -9.49
C LYS A 3 0.70 8.99 -9.43
N ILE A 4 0.81 7.81 -8.84
CA ILE A 4 2.03 7.01 -8.83
C ILE A 4 1.77 5.66 -9.49
N ALA A 5 2.80 5.07 -10.11
CA ALA A 5 2.72 3.74 -10.71
C ALA A 5 3.47 2.74 -9.84
N ILE A 6 2.76 1.71 -9.36
CA ILE A 6 3.34 0.57 -8.67
C ILE A 6 3.72 -0.46 -9.74
N ARG A 7 5.01 -0.73 -9.91
CA ARG A 7 5.48 -1.78 -10.85
C ARG A 7 4.88 -3.14 -10.49
N GLY A 8 4.77 -4.02 -11.48
CA GLY A 8 4.36 -5.40 -11.24
C GLY A 8 5.24 -6.07 -10.19
N LYS A 9 4.63 -6.89 -9.34
CA LYS A 9 5.31 -7.63 -8.25
C LYS A 9 6.09 -6.74 -7.27
N HIS A 10 5.78 -5.45 -7.16
CA HIS A 10 6.39 -4.55 -6.19
C HIS A 10 5.45 -4.23 -5.03
N VAL A 11 6.07 -3.86 -3.90
CA VAL A 11 5.39 -3.38 -2.69
C VAL A 11 5.88 -1.98 -2.37
N ILE A 12 4.97 -1.11 -1.97
CA ILE A 12 5.26 0.23 -1.46
C ILE A 12 4.57 0.44 -0.11
N THR A 13 5.07 1.40 0.68
CA THR A 13 4.36 1.92 1.85
C THR A 13 3.75 3.28 1.49
N LEU A 14 2.60 3.58 2.08
CA LEU A 14 1.92 4.85 1.87
C LEU A 14 2.08 5.80 3.06
N GLY A 15 2.83 5.44 4.10
CA GLY A 15 2.91 6.15 5.38
C GLY A 15 3.44 7.57 5.29
N GLY A 16 4.38 7.85 4.38
CA GLY A 16 4.82 9.23 4.10
C GLY A 16 3.76 10.09 3.39
N TRP A 17 2.72 9.46 2.84
CA TRP A 17 1.65 10.08 2.04
C TRP A 17 0.28 10.01 2.73
N VAL A 18 0.10 9.10 3.69
CA VAL A 18 -0.99 9.03 4.66
C VAL A 18 -0.70 10.11 5.68
N VAL A 19 -1.24 11.29 5.40
CA VAL A 19 -0.80 12.52 6.03
C VAL A 19 -1.08 12.46 7.53
N GLU A 20 -0.01 12.29 8.32
CA GLU A 20 0.00 12.24 9.80
C GLU A 20 -0.72 13.43 10.46
N HIS A 21 -1.07 14.48 9.71
CA HIS A 21 -1.67 15.72 10.22
C HIS A 21 -2.85 16.29 9.40
N ARG A 22 -3.34 15.62 8.34
CA ARG A 22 -4.49 16.14 7.53
C ARG A 22 -5.64 15.17 7.32
N ALA A 23 -5.41 13.87 7.46
CA ALA A 23 -6.43 12.85 7.25
C ALA A 23 -6.60 12.04 8.54
N ASN A 24 -7.82 11.95 9.05
CA ASN A 24 -8.13 11.20 10.27
C ASN A 24 -8.33 9.71 9.90
N LEU A 25 -7.27 9.06 9.45
CA LEU A 25 -7.28 7.65 9.06
C LEU A 25 -7.04 6.75 10.29
N PRO A 26 -7.68 5.57 10.37
CA PRO A 26 -7.61 4.69 11.54
C PRO A 26 -6.26 3.94 11.69
N TYR A 27 -5.40 4.00 10.68
CA TYR A 27 -4.11 3.30 10.64
C TYR A 27 -2.99 4.30 10.37
N ARG A 28 -1.78 4.02 10.89
CA ARG A 28 -0.62 4.91 10.72
C ARG A 28 0.03 4.79 9.35
N ASP A 29 -0.18 3.68 8.65
CA ASP A 29 0.37 3.40 7.32
C ASP A 29 -0.50 2.33 6.63
N TYR A 30 -0.34 2.20 5.32
CA TYR A 30 -0.84 1.08 4.52
C TYR A 30 0.29 0.57 3.62
N VAL A 31 0.51 -0.75 3.67
CA VAL A 31 1.39 -1.45 2.74
C VAL A 31 0.56 -1.85 1.53
N VAL A 32 1.01 -1.48 0.34
CA VAL A 32 0.32 -1.81 -0.92
C VAL A 32 1.22 -2.65 -1.80
N GLY A 33 0.74 -3.82 -2.20
CA GLY A 33 1.41 -4.74 -3.12
C GLY A 33 0.66 -4.86 -4.44
N ASN A 34 1.41 -4.85 -5.54
CA ASN A 34 0.88 -5.13 -6.87
C ASN A 34 1.05 -6.62 -7.21
N PRO A 35 -0.04 -7.42 -7.24
CA PRO A 35 0.04 -8.84 -7.58
C PRO A 35 0.17 -9.08 -9.10
N PHE A 36 -0.03 -8.08 -9.94
CA PHE A 36 0.05 -8.19 -11.40
C PHE A 36 1.50 -8.10 -11.90
N ASP A 37 1.71 -8.44 -13.17
CA ASP A 37 2.99 -8.25 -13.85
C ASP A 37 3.10 -6.85 -14.45
N GLU A 38 1.96 -6.23 -14.77
CA GLU A 38 1.85 -4.87 -15.29
C GLU A 38 1.85 -3.81 -14.18
N PRO A 39 2.31 -2.58 -14.47
CA PRO A 39 2.22 -1.49 -13.52
C PRO A 39 0.78 -1.00 -13.33
N VAL A 40 0.37 -0.80 -12.08
CA VAL A 40 -0.93 -0.20 -11.72
C VAL A 40 -0.74 1.23 -11.23
N LYS A 41 -1.54 2.16 -11.77
CA LYS A 41 -1.55 3.56 -11.33
C LYS A 41 -2.54 3.74 -10.19
N ILE A 42 -2.10 4.38 -9.12
CA ILE A 42 -2.97 4.78 -7.99
C ILE A 42 -2.90 6.28 -7.75
N GLU A 43 -3.93 6.83 -7.15
CA GLU A 43 -3.92 8.21 -6.67
C GLU A 43 -3.18 8.31 -5.34
N ALA A 44 -2.32 9.32 -5.21
CA ALA A 44 -1.59 9.61 -3.98
C ALA A 44 -1.26 11.11 -3.92
N PRO A 45 -1.23 11.76 -2.73
CA PRO A 45 -1.51 11.22 -1.40
C PRO A 45 -2.97 10.81 -1.15
N ILE A 46 -3.19 9.98 -0.13
CA ILE A 46 -4.51 9.47 0.26
C ILE A 46 -4.99 10.19 1.50
N TYR A 47 -6.21 10.70 1.43
CA TYR A 47 -6.81 11.51 2.51
C TYR A 47 -8.08 10.91 3.12
N SER A 48 -8.58 9.79 2.61
CA SER A 48 -9.84 9.17 3.06
C SER A 48 -9.80 7.64 2.94
N ILE A 49 -10.71 6.98 3.65
CA ILE A 49 -10.95 5.54 3.52
C ILE A 49 -11.41 5.20 2.09
N ASP A 50 -12.22 6.05 1.46
CA ASP A 50 -12.68 5.82 0.09
C ASP A 50 -11.50 5.70 -0.90
N GLY A 51 -10.42 6.48 -0.69
CA GLY A 51 -9.20 6.35 -1.48
C GLY A 51 -8.49 5.01 -1.27
N ILE A 52 -8.55 4.46 -0.06
CA ILE A 52 -8.01 3.12 0.25
C ILE A 52 -8.87 2.02 -0.41
N GLU A 53 -10.19 2.14 -0.33
CA GLU A 53 -11.12 1.21 -0.98
C GLU A 53 -11.01 1.26 -2.50
N ALA A 54 -10.79 2.44 -3.08
CA ALA A 54 -10.50 2.58 -4.50
C ALA A 54 -9.24 1.79 -4.91
N ILE A 55 -8.18 1.81 -4.11
CA ILE A 55 -6.96 1.01 -4.37
C ILE A 55 -7.27 -0.50 -4.31
N LYS A 56 -8.03 -0.95 -3.31
CA LYS A 56 -8.44 -2.36 -3.21
C LYS A 56 -9.29 -2.78 -4.42
N SER A 57 -10.16 -1.90 -4.91
CA SER A 57 -11.02 -2.16 -6.08
C SER A 57 -10.22 -2.37 -7.37
N LEU A 58 -8.98 -1.88 -7.44
CA LEU A 58 -8.05 -2.12 -8.55
C LEU A 58 -7.39 -3.52 -8.48
N GLY A 59 -7.72 -4.35 -7.49
CA GLY A 59 -7.13 -5.66 -7.28
C GLY A 59 -5.75 -5.64 -6.63
N LEU A 60 -5.32 -4.48 -6.09
CA LEU A 60 -4.09 -4.37 -5.32
C LEU A 60 -4.27 -4.94 -3.91
N ILE A 61 -3.22 -5.53 -3.37
CA ILE A 61 -3.20 -6.02 -1.98
C ILE A 61 -2.92 -4.85 -1.07
N VAL A 62 -3.86 -4.52 -0.17
CA VAL A 62 -3.71 -3.44 0.79
C VAL A 62 -3.73 -4.00 2.21
N GLU A 63 -2.63 -3.83 2.94
CA GLU A 63 -2.48 -4.26 4.32
C GLU A 63 -2.35 -3.03 5.24
N PRO A 64 -3.29 -2.81 6.16
CA PRO A 64 -3.20 -1.72 7.12
C PRO A 64 -2.09 -1.97 8.16
N VAL A 65 -1.47 -0.89 8.61
CA VAL A 65 -0.46 -0.90 9.66
C VAL A 65 -0.97 -0.08 10.84
N SER A 66 -1.30 -0.76 11.93
CA SER A 66 -1.75 -0.16 13.18
C SER A 66 -0.59 0.46 13.94
N LYS A 67 -0.90 1.26 14.97
CA LYS A 67 0.10 1.94 15.81
C LYS A 67 1.16 0.99 16.40
N TYR A 68 0.76 -0.22 16.77
CA TYR A 68 1.62 -1.22 17.43
C TYR A 68 2.11 -2.32 16.50
N ASP A 69 1.70 -2.32 15.23
CA ASP A 69 2.20 -3.29 14.26
C ASP A 69 3.68 -3.02 13.96
N ARG A 70 4.42 -4.05 13.56
CA ARG A 70 5.77 -3.88 12.99
C ARG A 70 5.61 -3.75 11.48
N LEU A 71 6.10 -2.63 10.91
CA LEU A 71 6.01 -2.37 9.47
C LEU A 71 6.65 -3.50 8.64
N ILE A 72 7.78 -4.04 9.12
CA ILE A 72 8.52 -5.09 8.41
C ILE A 72 7.70 -6.38 8.28
N ASP A 73 6.90 -6.73 9.29
CA ASP A 73 6.07 -7.94 9.27
C ASP A 73 4.95 -7.79 8.23
N LYS A 74 4.34 -6.60 8.15
CA LYS A 74 3.34 -6.28 7.13
C LYS A 74 3.93 -6.28 5.72
N LEU A 75 5.12 -5.71 5.54
CA LEU A 75 5.85 -5.76 4.27
C LEU A 75 6.14 -7.19 3.83
N ASN A 76 6.65 -8.04 4.73
CA ASN A 76 6.96 -9.42 4.42
C ASN A 76 5.70 -10.23 4.09
N LYS A 77 4.60 -10.01 4.82
CA LYS A 77 3.30 -10.59 4.51
C LYS A 77 2.86 -10.26 3.09
N VAL A 78 2.86 -8.97 2.71
CA VAL A 78 2.42 -8.55 1.37
C VAL A 78 3.35 -9.06 0.28
N LYS A 79 4.68 -9.05 0.49
CA LYS A 79 5.65 -9.61 -0.45
C LYS A 79 5.43 -11.09 -0.73
N ALA A 80 5.10 -11.86 0.31
CA ALA A 80 4.77 -13.29 0.17
C ALA A 80 3.49 -13.49 -0.63
N LEU A 81 2.46 -12.66 -0.42
CA LEU A 81 1.19 -12.74 -1.13
C LEU A 81 1.30 -12.40 -2.62
N ILE A 82 2.15 -11.44 -3.02
CA ILE A 82 2.30 -11.07 -4.43
C ILE A 82 3.32 -11.95 -5.18
N GLY A 83 3.95 -12.93 -4.52
CA GLY A 83 4.89 -13.85 -5.13
C GLY A 83 6.24 -13.23 -5.49
N THR A 84 6.68 -12.22 -4.75
CA THR A 84 8.01 -11.62 -4.99
C THR A 84 9.10 -12.64 -4.65
N PRO A 85 10.06 -12.94 -5.55
CA PRO A 85 11.20 -13.76 -5.18
C PRO A 85 11.97 -13.04 -4.06
N GLN A 86 12.13 -13.71 -2.91
CA GLN A 86 13.09 -13.27 -1.91
C GLN A 86 14.46 -13.30 -2.58
N LYS A 87 15.07 -12.13 -2.77
CA LYS A 87 16.46 -12.09 -3.23
C LYS A 87 17.31 -12.69 -2.10
N PRO A 88 18.20 -13.66 -2.39
CA PRO A 88 19.12 -14.21 -1.40
C PRO A 88 20.02 -13.14 -0.79
#